data_AF-A0A699SFT2-F1
#
_entry.id   AF-A0A699SFT2-F1
#
_cell.length_a   1.000
_cell.length_b   1.000
_cell.length_c   1.000
_cell.angle_alpha   90.00
_cell.angle_beta   90.00
_cell.angle_gamma   90.00
#
_symmetry.space_group_name_H-M   'P 1'
#
loop_
_entity.id
_entity.type
_entity.pdbx_description
1 polymer ?
#
loop_
_entity_poly.entity_id
_entity_poly.type
_entity_poly.pdbx_seq_one_letter_code
_entity_poly.pdbx_strand_id
1 'polypeptide(L)'
;FHISNCAAENQVKFATCTLHSVALTWRNTHVQTVGHEAAYGMSWKMLMKMMTDKYYPRNEIKKLEMELWELKVKGTDLAIEIATELMDKKIHTFAEREIASKRKFENTSRNTQNQQRQHSNKRQNTGRVYTASSSEKKQYGDLDPYALNAIITTTVHVLLSAATA
;
A
#
# COMPACT_ATOMS: atom_id res chain seq x y z
N PHE A 1 -10.30 32.58 -21.46
CA PHE A 1 -9.84 33.33 -22.64
C PHE A 1 -10.57 34.66 -22.65
N HIS A 2 -9.91 35.74 -22.23
CA HIS A 2 -10.47 37.09 -22.27
C HIS A 2 -9.64 37.87 -23.30
N ILE A 3 -10.15 38.01 -24.53
CA ILE A 3 -9.48 38.81 -25.56
C ILE A 3 -9.73 40.28 -25.17
N SER A 4 -8.72 40.92 -24.57
CA SER A 4 -8.82 42.30 -24.10
C SER A 4 -9.27 43.23 -25.22
N ASN A 5 -10.28 44.05 -24.97
CA ASN A 5 -10.81 45.06 -25.90
C ASN A 5 -11.54 44.50 -27.15
N CYS A 6 -12.03 43.25 -27.13
CA CYS A 6 -12.79 42.65 -28.23
C CYS A 6 -14.29 42.68 -27.97
N ALA A 7 -15.05 43.34 -28.86
CA ALA A 7 -16.52 43.29 -28.86
C ALA A 7 -17.03 41.85 -28.99
N ALA A 8 -18.12 41.52 -28.28
CA ALA A 8 -18.62 40.14 -28.17
C ALA A 8 -18.91 39.51 -29.55
N GLU A 9 -19.40 40.28 -30.53
CA GLU A 9 -19.65 39.81 -31.90
C GLU A 9 -18.39 39.40 -32.68
N ASN A 10 -17.21 39.84 -32.25
CA ASN A 10 -15.95 39.58 -32.94
C ASN A 10 -15.11 38.49 -32.25
N GLN A 11 -15.45 38.08 -31.03
CA GLN A 11 -14.68 37.10 -30.26
C GLN A 11 -14.54 35.76 -30.97
N VAL A 12 -15.63 35.24 -31.56
CA VAL A 12 -15.61 33.98 -32.32
C VAL A 12 -14.74 34.11 -33.56
N LYS A 13 -14.83 35.23 -34.29
CA LYS A 13 -14.00 35.48 -35.50
C LYS A 13 -12.52 35.43 -35.14
N PHE A 14 -12.09 36.22 -34.16
CA PHE A 14 -10.69 36.27 -33.73
C PHE A 14 -10.18 34.95 -33.18
N ALA A 15 -10.97 34.27 -32.34
CA ALA A 15 -10.57 32.99 -31.78
C ALA A 15 -10.49 31.89 -32.84
N THR A 16 -11.32 31.93 -33.88
CA THR A 16 -11.21 30.93 -34.96
C THR A 16 -9.96 31.10 -35.81
N CYS A 17 -9.39 32.30 -35.87
CA CYS A 17 -8.12 32.56 -36.56
C CYS A 17 -6.92 31.91 -35.88
N THR A 18 -7.02 31.52 -34.62
CA THR A 18 -5.92 30.83 -33.90
C THR A 18 -5.98 29.31 -34.09
N LEU A 19 -7.04 28.78 -34.70
CA LEU A 19 -7.15 27.34 -34.98
C LEU A 19 -6.12 26.92 -36.04
N HIS A 20 -5.49 25.78 -35.82
CA HIS A 20 -4.50 25.21 -36.72
C HIS A 20 -4.86 23.76 -37.10
N SER A 21 -4.30 23.26 -38.21
CA SER A 21 -4.43 21.88 -38.69
C SER A 21 -5.86 21.34 -38.65
N VAL A 22 -6.09 20.20 -37.98
CA VAL A 22 -7.36 19.48 -37.93
C VAL A 22 -8.50 20.33 -37.35
N ALA A 23 -8.19 21.23 -36.42
CA ALA A 23 -9.17 22.15 -35.85
C ALA A 23 -9.62 23.22 -36.85
N LEU A 24 -8.69 23.73 -37.67
CA LEU A 24 -9.00 24.65 -38.75
C LEU A 24 -9.82 23.96 -39.85
N THR A 25 -9.44 22.75 -40.26
CA THR A 25 -10.20 21.96 -41.24
C THR A 25 -11.63 21.72 -40.77
N TRP A 26 -11.81 21.31 -39.51
CA TRP A 26 -13.14 21.13 -38.93
C TRP A 26 -13.95 22.41 -38.92
N ARG A 27 -13.35 23.53 -38.52
CA ARG A 27 -14.03 24.84 -38.49
C ARG A 27 -14.49 25.24 -39.89
N ASN A 28 -13.65 25.04 -40.91
CA ASN A 28 -13.99 25.33 -42.30
C ASN A 28 -15.15 24.46 -42.80
N THR A 29 -15.15 23.15 -42.50
CA THR A 29 -16.26 22.26 -42.82
C THR A 29 -17.54 22.69 -42.11
N HIS A 30 -17.47 23.10 -40.84
CA HIS A 30 -18.63 23.58 -40.11
C HIS A 30 -19.21 24.85 -40.75
N VAL A 31 -18.37 25.84 -41.06
CA VAL A 31 -18.78 27.08 -41.76
C VAL A 31 -19.44 26.78 -43.11
N GLN A 32 -18.91 25.82 -43.88
CA GLN A 32 -19.53 25.37 -45.13
C GLN A 32 -20.90 24.73 -44.92
N THR A 33 -21.09 24.01 -43.81
CA THR A 33 -22.33 23.27 -43.52
C THR A 33 -23.44 24.19 -43.02
N VAL A 34 -23.14 25.06 -42.06
CA VAL A 34 -24.16 25.93 -41.43
C VAL A 34 -24.28 27.29 -42.12
N GLY A 35 -23.35 27.65 -42.99
CA GLY A 35 -23.27 28.94 -43.65
C GLY A 35 -22.51 29.99 -42.83
N HIS A 36 -21.95 30.98 -43.53
CA HIS A 36 -21.07 32.00 -42.95
C HIS A 36 -21.77 32.81 -41.85
N GLU A 37 -22.99 33.32 -42.11
CA GLU A 37 -23.75 34.13 -41.16
C GLU A 37 -24.09 33.37 -39.87
N ALA A 38 -24.56 32.12 -39.98
CA ALA A 38 -24.88 31.31 -38.80
C ALA A 38 -23.63 30.86 -38.04
N ALA A 39 -22.54 30.53 -38.74
CA ALA A 39 -21.30 30.09 -38.11
C ALA A 39 -20.59 31.21 -37.33
N TYR A 40 -20.62 32.45 -37.82
CA TYR A 40 -20.01 33.59 -37.15
C TYR A 40 -20.96 34.29 -36.18
N GLY A 41 -22.28 34.13 -36.35
CA GLY A 41 -23.29 34.57 -35.39
C GLY A 41 -23.43 33.68 -34.15
N MET A 42 -22.71 32.55 -34.08
CA MET A 42 -22.74 31.67 -32.91
C MET A 42 -22.09 32.33 -31.68
N SER A 43 -22.59 32.02 -30.48
CA SER A 43 -21.94 32.49 -29.25
C SER A 43 -20.64 31.74 -28.97
N TRP A 44 -19.69 32.41 -28.30
CA TRP A 44 -18.44 31.80 -27.84
C TRP A 44 -18.68 30.54 -27.00
N LYS A 45 -19.70 30.55 -26.14
CA LYS A 45 -20.11 29.41 -25.31
C LYS A 45 -20.48 28.19 -26.16
N MET A 46 -21.21 28.39 -27.26
CA MET A 46 -21.57 27.31 -28.18
C MET A 46 -20.34 26.77 -28.91
N LEU A 47 -19.45 27.64 -29.38
CA LEU A 47 -18.20 27.23 -30.04
C LEU A 47 -17.34 26.36 -29.12
N MET A 48 -17.15 26.80 -27.87
CA MET A 48 -16.39 26.06 -26.86
C MET A 48 -17.01 24.69 -26.62
N LYS A 49 -18.34 24.61 -26.47
CA LYS A 49 -19.04 23.34 -26.31
C LYS A 49 -18.76 22.39 -27.48
N MET A 50 -18.86 22.86 -28.71
CA MET A 50 -18.60 22.03 -29.90
C MET A 50 -17.14 21.56 -29.98
N MET A 51 -16.18 22.42 -29.63
CA MET A 51 -14.77 22.06 -29.55
C MET A 51 -14.52 20.98 -28.48
N THR A 52 -15.13 21.13 -27.29
CA THR A 52 -15.05 20.15 -26.21
C THR A 52 -15.68 18.82 -26.64
N ASP A 53 -16.87 18.83 -27.22
CA ASP A 53 -17.54 17.60 -27.66
C ASP A 53 -16.73 16.84 -28.72
N LYS A 54 -16.04 17.56 -29.61
CA LYS A 54 -15.23 16.96 -30.68
C LYS A 54 -13.87 16.42 -30.21
N TYR A 55 -13.17 17.16 -29.36
CA TYR A 55 -11.77 16.86 -29.00
C TYR A 55 -11.60 16.32 -27.58
N TYR A 56 -12.61 16.46 -26.72
CA TYR A 56 -12.64 15.95 -25.36
C TYR A 56 -13.90 15.09 -25.16
N PRO A 57 -14.02 13.97 -25.91
CA PRO A 57 -15.25 13.19 -25.95
C PRO A 57 -15.45 12.49 -24.60
N ARG A 58 -16.54 12.85 -23.90
CA ARG A 58 -16.81 12.47 -22.52
C ARG A 58 -16.80 10.95 -22.27
N ASN A 59 -17.10 10.15 -23.27
CA ASN A 59 -17.07 8.68 -23.20
C ASN A 59 -15.64 8.15 -23.03
N GLU A 60 -14.65 8.72 -23.72
CA GLU A 60 -13.24 8.30 -23.63
C GLU A 60 -12.67 8.66 -22.27
N ILE A 61 -12.96 9.84 -21.74
CA ILE A 61 -12.53 10.24 -20.39
C ILE A 61 -13.12 9.31 -19.35
N LYS A 62 -14.43 9.03 -19.41
CA LYS A 62 -15.07 8.09 -18.49
C LYS A 62 -14.46 6.68 -18.58
N LYS A 63 -14.09 6.26 -19.78
CA LYS A 63 -13.41 4.97 -19.99
C LYS A 63 -12.05 4.96 -19.30
N LEU A 64 -11.24 6.01 -19.49
CA LEU A 64 -9.94 6.15 -18.82
C LEU A 64 -10.08 6.26 -17.29
N GLU A 65 -11.09 6.98 -16.79
CA GLU A 65 -11.39 7.07 -15.35
C GLU A 65 -11.70 5.69 -14.75
N MET A 66 -12.48 4.88 -15.47
CA MET A 66 -12.83 3.52 -15.05
C MET A 66 -11.62 2.58 -15.10
N GLU A 67 -10.81 2.62 -16.17
CA GLU A 67 -9.57 1.84 -16.30
C GLU A 67 -8.58 2.19 -15.17
N LEU A 68 -8.45 3.48 -14.84
CA LEU A 68 -7.60 3.93 -13.74
C LEU A 68 -8.13 3.43 -12.38
N TRP A 69 -9.44 3.45 -12.18
CA TRP A 69 -10.05 2.94 -10.95
C TRP A 69 -9.83 1.42 -10.81
N GLU A 70 -10.04 0.64 -11.87
CA GLU A 70 -9.74 -0.80 -11.87
C GLU A 70 -8.27 -1.09 -11.59
N LEU A 71 -7.35 -0.34 -12.20
CA LEU A 71 -5.92 -0.53 -11.99
C LEU A 71 -5.53 -0.27 -10.53
N LYS A 72 -6.11 0.77 -9.91
CA LYS A 72 -5.88 1.09 -8.51
C LYS A 72 -6.37 -0.03 -7.59
N VAL A 73 -7.55 -0.58 -7.85
CA VAL A 73 -8.12 -1.70 -7.06
C VAL A 73 -7.26 -2.96 -7.20
N LYS A 74 -6.88 -3.34 -8.43
CA LYS A 74 -5.99 -4.48 -8.67
C LYS A 74 -4.63 -4.32 -7.97
N GLY A 75 -4.09 -3.10 -7.95
CA GLY A 75 -2.86 -2.78 -7.24
C GLY A 75 -2.97 -2.96 -5.72
N THR A 76 -4.09 -2.56 -5.13
CA THR A 76 -4.33 -2.76 -3.68
C THR A 76 -4.52 -4.23 -3.34
N ASP A 77 -5.25 -4.98 -4.16
CA ASP A 77 -5.49 -6.42 -3.92
C ASP A 77 -4.17 -7.20 -3.97
N LEU A 78 -3.32 -6.92 -4.95
CA LEU A 78 -1.99 -7.54 -5.05
C LEU A 78 -1.10 -7.20 -3.84
N ALA A 79 -1.14 -5.96 -3.36
CA ALA A 79 -0.39 -5.56 -2.17
C ALA A 79 -0.86 -6.30 -0.91
N ILE A 80 -2.18 -6.50 -0.77
CA ILE A 80 -2.78 -7.27 0.32
C ILE A 80 -2.35 -8.74 0.21
N GLU A 81 -2.42 -9.35 -0.96
CA GLU A 81 -2.03 -10.76 -1.19
C GLU A 81 -0.57 -10.99 -0.77
N ILE A 82 0.35 -10.16 -1.24
CA ILE A 82 1.79 -10.25 -0.88
C ILE A 82 1.99 -10.08 0.63
N ALA A 83 1.29 -9.14 1.27
CA ALA A 83 1.38 -8.94 2.70
C ALA A 83 0.88 -10.15 3.48
N THR A 84 -0.23 -10.77 3.04
CA THR A 84 -0.78 -11.97 3.68
C THR A 84 0.16 -13.18 3.54
N GLU A 85 0.70 -13.43 2.34
CA GLU A 85 1.66 -14.52 2.12
C GLU A 85 2.92 -14.34 2.99
N LEU A 86 3.40 -13.09 3.12
CA LEU A 86 4.54 -12.77 3.97
C LEU A 86 4.23 -13.02 5.46
N MET A 87 3.04 -12.65 5.92
CA MET A 87 2.60 -12.90 7.29
C MET A 87 2.50 -14.39 7.58
N ASP A 88 1.89 -15.17 6.69
CA ASP A 88 1.74 -16.62 6.84
C ASP A 88 3.10 -17.33 6.93
N LYS A 89 4.05 -16.96 6.05
CA LYS A 89 5.43 -17.49 6.11
C LYS A 89 6.12 -17.17 7.44
N LYS A 90 5.90 -15.97 7.98
CA LYS A 90 6.49 -15.53 9.26
C LYS A 90 5.87 -16.29 10.44
N ILE A 91 4.55 -16.46 10.45
CA ILE A 91 3.82 -17.20 11.47
C ILE A 91 4.26 -18.67 11.46
N HIS A 92 4.34 -19.29 10.28
CA HIS A 92 4.81 -20.67 10.13
C HIS A 92 6.24 -20.85 10.68
N THR A 93 7.16 -19.99 10.27
CA THR A 93 8.56 -20.05 10.73
C THR A 93 8.67 -19.88 12.25
N PHE A 94 7.85 -18.98 12.84
CA PHE A 94 7.83 -18.79 14.29
C PHE A 94 7.30 -20.04 14.99
N ALA A 95 6.18 -20.61 14.53
CA ALA A 95 5.61 -21.83 15.07
C ALA A 95 6.61 -23.00 15.03
N GLU A 96 7.34 -23.17 13.93
CA GLU A 96 8.40 -24.18 13.80
C GLU A 96 9.54 -23.97 14.80
N ARG A 97 10.00 -22.72 14.97
CA ARG A 97 11.04 -22.38 15.96
C ARG A 97 10.57 -22.63 17.39
N GLU A 98 9.30 -22.33 17.69
CA GLU A 98 8.66 -22.58 18.99
C GLU A 98 8.69 -24.08 19.31
N ILE A 99 8.25 -24.91 18.36
CA ILE A 99 8.26 -26.37 18.48
C ILE A 99 9.70 -26.91 18.64
N ALA A 100 10.65 -26.40 17.84
CA ALA A 100 12.04 -26.81 17.92
C ALA A 100 12.68 -26.43 19.28
N SER A 101 12.35 -25.26 19.83
CA SER A 101 12.80 -24.81 21.14
C SER A 101 12.25 -25.70 22.26
N LYS A 102 10.93 -25.98 22.26
CA LYS A 102 10.30 -26.89 23.24
C LYS A 102 10.96 -28.26 23.28
N ARG A 103 11.20 -28.87 22.12
CA ARG A 103 11.88 -30.17 22.01
C ARG A 103 13.28 -30.15 22.64
N LYS A 104 14.05 -29.07 22.44
CA LYS A 104 15.39 -28.93 23.04
C LYS A 104 15.34 -28.76 24.55
N PHE A 105 14.38 -27.99 25.06
CA PHE A 105 14.20 -27.80 26.50
C PHE A 105 13.85 -29.12 27.20
N GLU A 106 12.88 -29.88 26.68
CA GLU A 106 12.50 -31.18 27.24
C GLU A 106 13.65 -32.21 27.20
N ASN A 107 14.41 -32.24 26.11
CA ASN A 107 15.54 -33.16 25.99
C ASN A 107 16.69 -32.80 26.95
N THR A 108 16.93 -31.51 27.17
CA THR A 108 17.95 -31.04 28.13
C THR A 108 17.52 -31.33 29.58
N SER A 109 16.25 -31.06 29.91
CA SER A 109 15.66 -31.38 31.21
C SER A 109 15.78 -32.88 31.53
N ARG A 110 15.39 -33.74 30.59
CA ARG A 110 15.43 -35.21 30.74
C ARG A 110 16.86 -35.74 30.90
N ASN A 111 17.83 -35.16 30.20
CA ASN A 111 19.25 -35.52 30.33
C ASN A 111 19.80 -35.14 31.72
N THR A 112 19.56 -33.91 32.19
CA THR A 112 20.02 -33.46 33.52
C THR A 112 19.40 -34.32 34.64
N GLN A 113 18.10 -34.64 34.55
CA GLN A 113 17.46 -35.53 35.52
C GLN A 113 18.07 -36.94 35.51
N ASN A 114 18.40 -37.48 34.34
CA ASN A 114 19.05 -38.78 34.21
C ASN A 114 20.48 -38.77 34.76
N GLN A 115 21.27 -37.71 34.52
CA GLN A 115 22.59 -37.56 35.12
C GLN A 115 22.52 -37.43 36.64
N GLN A 116 21.55 -36.66 37.16
CA GLN A 116 21.37 -36.50 38.60
C GLN A 116 20.93 -37.81 39.27
N ARG A 117 20.08 -38.61 38.61
CA ARG A 117 19.77 -39.98 39.04
C ARG A 117 20.99 -40.90 39.00
N GLN A 118 21.84 -40.83 37.98
CA GLN A 118 23.08 -41.61 37.97
C GLN A 118 24.06 -41.20 39.07
N HIS A 119 24.20 -39.89 39.35
CA HIS A 119 25.03 -39.40 40.46
C HIS A 119 24.44 -39.77 41.83
N SER A 120 23.11 -39.79 41.96
CA SER A 120 22.39 -40.26 43.15
C SER A 120 22.57 -41.76 43.38
N ASN A 121 22.48 -42.57 42.32
CA ASN A 121 22.60 -44.03 42.41
C ASN A 121 24.06 -44.50 42.61
N LYS A 122 25.04 -43.58 42.53
CA LYS A 122 26.47 -43.85 42.76
C LYS A 122 26.96 -43.37 44.14
N ARG A 123 26.13 -42.71 44.96
CA ARG A 123 26.51 -42.23 46.29
C ARG A 123 25.75 -42.95 47.41
N GLN A 124 26.14 -44.19 47.62
CA GLN A 124 26.24 -44.79 48.96
C GLN A 124 27.73 -44.92 49.30
N ASN A 125 28.49 -43.81 49.29
CA ASN A 125 29.69 -43.65 50.10
C ASN A 125 30.37 -42.28 49.92
N THR A 126 30.99 -41.85 51.01
CA THR A 126 32.06 -40.84 51.11
C THR A 126 31.64 -39.36 51.21
N GLY A 127 31.62 -38.88 52.46
CA GLY A 127 32.40 -37.73 52.98
C GLY A 127 32.17 -36.34 52.37
N ARG A 128 31.54 -35.45 53.14
CA ARG A 128 31.45 -33.99 52.88
C ARG A 128 32.84 -33.33 52.96
N VAL A 129 33.14 -32.43 52.01
CA VAL A 129 34.13 -31.35 52.16
C VAL A 129 33.59 -30.10 51.44
N TYR A 130 33.70 -28.93 52.07
CA TYR A 130 33.32 -27.63 51.49
C TYR A 130 34.49 -27.02 50.70
N THR A 131 34.21 -26.45 49.53
CA THR A 131 35.06 -25.40 48.92
C THR A 131 34.19 -24.35 48.23
N ALA A 132 34.60 -23.09 48.38
CA ALA A 132 33.89 -21.88 48.00
C ALA A 132 34.03 -21.49 46.51
N SER A 133 32.97 -20.82 46.02
CA SER A 133 32.86 -19.76 44.99
C SER A 133 33.54 -19.90 43.61
N SER A 134 32.75 -19.78 42.53
CA SER A 134 33.21 -19.25 41.23
C SER A 134 32.07 -18.70 40.35
N SER A 135 32.00 -17.36 40.29
CA SER A 135 31.60 -16.42 39.22
C SER A 135 30.44 -16.71 38.22
N GLU A 136 29.49 -15.75 38.25
CA GLU A 136 28.83 -15.05 37.13
C GLU A 136 28.32 -15.83 35.91
N LYS A 137 26.98 -15.90 35.77
CA LYS A 137 26.29 -15.69 34.49
C LYS A 137 24.99 -14.91 34.71
N LYS A 138 24.96 -13.65 34.25
CA LYS A 138 23.73 -12.86 34.13
C LYS A 138 22.85 -13.52 33.08
N GLN A 139 21.67 -13.98 33.49
CA GLN A 139 20.60 -14.33 32.57
C GLN A 139 19.94 -13.04 32.10
N TYR A 140 19.89 -12.83 30.78
CA TYR A 140 19.00 -11.85 30.18
C TYR A 140 17.59 -12.47 30.21
N GLY A 141 16.67 -11.82 30.93
CA GLY A 141 15.37 -12.36 31.29
C GLY A 141 14.54 -12.77 30.08
N ASP A 142 13.98 -13.97 30.17
CA ASP A 142 12.86 -14.45 29.37
C ASP A 142 11.72 -13.43 29.49
N LEU A 143 11.38 -12.74 28.41
CA LEU A 143 10.28 -11.77 28.41
C LEU A 143 8.96 -12.54 28.45
N ASP A 144 8.16 -12.27 29.49
CA ASP A 144 6.86 -12.88 29.71
C ASP A 144 6.01 -12.84 28.41
N PRO A 145 5.47 -13.98 27.93
CA PRO A 145 4.64 -14.05 26.72
C PRO A 145 3.44 -13.10 26.74
N TYR A 146 2.93 -12.70 27.91
CA TYR A 146 1.89 -11.68 28.01
C TYR A 146 2.39 -10.26 27.68
N ALA A 147 3.64 -9.94 28.02
CA ALA A 147 4.26 -8.66 27.69
C ALA A 147 4.56 -8.55 26.18
N LEU A 148 4.91 -9.67 25.54
CA LEU A 148 5.20 -9.70 24.11
C LEU A 148 3.92 -9.52 23.26
N ASN A 149 2.80 -10.14 23.69
CA ASN A 149 1.49 -9.88 23.09
C ASN A 149 1.06 -8.42 23.26
N ALA A 150 1.29 -7.82 24.44
CA ALA A 150 0.99 -6.40 24.67
C ALA A 150 1.80 -5.47 23.74
N ILE A 151 3.07 -5.79 23.47
CA ILE A 151 3.93 -5.02 22.54
C ILE A 151 3.43 -5.18 21.10
N ILE A 152 3.05 -6.39 20.68
CA ILE A 152 2.50 -6.62 19.33
C ILE A 152 1.17 -5.89 19.16
N THR A 153 0.26 -5.99 20.13
CA THR A 153 -1.05 -5.32 20.09
C THR A 153 -0.92 -3.79 20.05
N THR A 154 -0.02 -3.21 20.85
CA THR A 154 0.21 -1.75 20.83
C THR A 154 0.83 -1.29 19.52
N THR A 155 1.75 -2.05 18.95
CA THR A 155 2.39 -1.71 17.66
C THR A 155 1.39 -1.78 16.49
N VAL A 156 0.51 -2.78 16.48
CA VAL A 156 -0.57 -2.90 15.47
C VAL A 156 -1.56 -1.74 15.60
N HIS A 157 -1.92 -1.35 16.82
CA HIS A 157 -2.87 -0.26 17.04
C HIS A 157 -2.33 1.12 16.61
N VAL A 158 -1.03 1.36 16.82
CA VAL A 158 -0.34 2.59 16.37
C VAL A 158 -0.29 2.67 14.84
N LEU A 159 0.04 1.56 14.16
CA LEU A 159 0.08 1.52 12.70
C LEU A 159 -1.31 1.70 12.07
N LEU A 160 -2.35 1.13 12.69
CA LEU A 160 -3.73 1.28 12.22
C LEU A 160 -4.23 2.72 12.36
N SER A 161 -3.90 3.41 13.46
CA SER A 161 -4.29 4.80 13.70
C SER A 161 -3.62 5.79 12.74
N ALA A 162 -2.39 5.48 12.30
CA ALA A 162 -1.65 6.30 11.33
C ALA A 162 -2.15 6.15 9.89
N ALA A 163 -2.86 5.06 9.56
CA ALA A 163 -3.40 4.83 8.22
C ALA A 163 -4.80 5.46 8.01
N THR A 164 -5.46 5.89 9.08
CA THR A 164 -6.80 6.51 9.06
C THR A 164 -6.79 8.03 9.18
N ALA A 165 -5.61 8.65 9.23
CA ALA A 165 -5.41 10.10 9.19
C ALA A 165 -4.90 10.54 7.81
#